data_AF-A0A9X9Q4S8-F1
#
_entry.id   AF-A0A9X9Q4S8-F1
#
_cell.length_a   1.000
_cell.length_b   1.000
_cell.length_c   1.000
_cell.angle_alpha   90.00
_cell.angle_beta   90.00
_cell.angle_gamma   90.00
#
_symmetry.space_group_name_H-M   'P 1'
#
loop_
_entity.id
_entity.type
_entity.pdbx_description
1 polymer ?
#
loop_
_entity_poly.entity_id
_entity_poly.type
_entity_poly.pdbx_seq_one_letter_code
_entity_poly.pdbx_strand_id
1 'polypeptide(L)'
;VFDQLIIDGRREHLLEEPPLVLVNVFDHNKFGPPVFLGRALAAPRVKLMDDPYQRPELQFFPLRKGPRTAGELIATFELIELDYSGRLEPSVPSDVEPQDLTPLVEHLSGRLSLPPDVRPVLREFRVEVLFWGLRGLGRVHLFEVEQPQVVLEVAGRRVESEVLASYRENPNFTELVRHLTVVRMWVWSRKCWTKK
;
A
#
# COMPACT_ATOMS: atom_id res chain seq x y z
N VAL A 1 1.11 10.54 15.93
CA VAL A 1 1.57 10.44 17.32
C VAL A 1 0.33 10.45 18.20
N PHE A 2 0.19 9.50 19.12
CA PHE A 2 -0.91 9.57 20.11
C PHE A 2 -0.53 10.62 21.17
N ASP A 3 -1.52 11.27 21.76
CA ASP A 3 -1.29 12.13 22.93
C ASP A 3 -0.61 11.32 24.05
N GLN A 4 0.13 12.02 24.92
CA GLN A 4 0.90 11.42 26.02
C GLN A 4 0.06 10.37 26.77
N LEU A 5 0.44 9.10 26.65
CA LEU A 5 -0.25 7.99 27.29
C LEU A 5 0.43 7.70 28.63
N ILE A 6 -0.28 7.93 29.73
CA ILE A 6 0.16 7.49 31.06
C ILE A 6 -0.18 6.01 31.19
N ILE A 7 0.83 5.18 31.38
CA ILE A 7 0.68 3.75 31.60
C ILE A 7 1.14 3.44 33.02
N ASP A 8 0.20 3.02 33.87
CA ASP A 8 0.51 2.58 35.23
C ASP A 8 1.07 1.15 35.21
N GLY A 9 2.22 0.96 35.85
CA GLY A 9 2.85 -0.36 35.93
C GLY A 9 4.33 -0.29 36.29
N ARG A 10 4.92 -1.46 36.46
CA ARG A 10 6.37 -1.60 36.60
C ARG A 10 7.03 -1.57 35.23
N ARG A 11 8.20 -0.93 35.13
CA ARG A 11 8.96 -0.82 33.87
C ARG A 11 9.29 -2.19 33.30
N GLU A 12 9.62 -3.14 34.16
CA GLU A 12 10.00 -4.50 33.78
C GLU A 12 8.81 -5.24 33.14
N HIS A 13 7.59 -5.00 33.64
CA HIS A 13 6.39 -5.64 33.07
C HIS A 13 6.07 -5.11 31.67
N LEU A 14 6.40 -3.86 31.35
CA LEU A 14 6.21 -3.31 30.01
C LEU A 14 7.16 -3.96 28.99
N LEU A 15 8.37 -4.36 29.42
CA LEU A 15 9.30 -5.09 28.57
C LEU A 15 8.82 -6.52 28.29
N GLU A 16 8.25 -7.20 29.30
CA GLU A 16 7.77 -8.58 29.18
C GLU A 16 6.44 -8.67 28.43
N GLU A 17 5.48 -7.80 28.76
CA GLU A 17 4.12 -7.81 28.22
C GLU A 17 3.66 -6.38 27.83
N PRO A 18 4.15 -5.84 26.70
CA PRO A 18 3.77 -4.51 26.27
C PRO A 18 2.30 -4.46 25.82
N PRO A 19 1.61 -3.30 26.01
CA PRO A 19 0.24 -3.14 25.54
C PRO A 19 0.16 -3.27 24.02
N LEU A 20 -0.78 -4.09 23.55
CA LEU A 20 -0.94 -4.33 22.12
C LEU A 20 -1.53 -3.13 21.39
N VAL A 21 -0.92 -2.79 20.25
CA VAL A 21 -1.46 -1.84 19.29
C VAL A 21 -2.48 -2.54 18.40
N LEU A 22 -3.70 -1.99 18.38
CA LEU A 22 -4.78 -2.44 17.52
C LEU A 22 -4.94 -1.50 16.33
N VAL A 23 -4.72 -1.99 15.13
CA VAL A 23 -4.91 -1.21 13.89
C VAL A 23 -6.14 -1.72 13.16
N ASN A 24 -7.13 -0.85 12.98
CA ASN A 24 -8.30 -1.13 12.16
C ASN A 24 -8.19 -0.36 10.83
N VAL A 25 -8.34 -1.08 9.71
CA VAL A 25 -8.24 -0.52 8.37
C VAL A 25 -9.63 -0.41 7.76
N PHE A 26 -9.94 0.75 7.20
CA PHE A 26 -11.21 1.05 6.54
C PHE A 26 -10.98 1.61 5.14
N ASP A 27 -11.84 1.23 4.20
CA ASP A 27 -11.95 1.88 2.89
C ASP A 27 -12.86 3.09 3.00
N HIS A 28 -12.38 4.26 2.60
CA HIS A 28 -13.14 5.50 2.63
C HIS A 28 -13.52 5.92 1.21
N ASN A 29 -14.80 5.76 0.88
CA ASN A 29 -15.35 6.18 -0.40
C ASN A 29 -15.98 7.58 -0.27
N LYS A 30 -15.83 8.43 -1.30
CA LYS A 30 -16.41 9.79 -1.31
C LYS A 30 -17.93 9.79 -1.09
N PHE A 31 -18.60 8.70 -1.44
CA PHE A 31 -20.04 8.52 -1.32
C PHE A 31 -20.32 7.20 -0.60
N GLY A 32 -20.37 7.23 0.74
CA GLY A 32 -20.76 6.09 1.56
C GLY A 32 -20.07 6.03 2.92
N PRO A 33 -20.56 5.19 3.84
CA PRO A 33 -19.89 4.96 5.11
C PRO A 33 -18.55 4.21 4.88
N PRO A 34 -17.55 4.40 5.76
CA PRO A 34 -16.31 3.64 5.70
C PRO A 34 -16.56 2.13 5.80
N VAL A 35 -15.90 1.34 4.96
CA VAL A 35 -16.04 -0.12 4.93
C VAL A 35 -14.87 -0.77 5.64
N PHE A 36 -15.13 -1.57 6.66
CA PHE A 36 -14.07 -2.28 7.39
C PHE A 36 -13.37 -3.32 6.49
N LEU A 37 -12.05 -3.17 6.33
CA LEU A 37 -11.20 -4.04 5.52
C LEU A 37 -10.49 -5.11 6.34
N GLY A 38 -10.14 -4.81 7.58
CA GLY A 38 -9.51 -5.77 8.48
C GLY A 38 -8.80 -5.13 9.66
N ARG A 39 -8.24 -5.98 10.51
CA ARG A 39 -7.58 -5.61 11.76
C ARG A 39 -6.21 -6.30 11.85
N ALA A 40 -5.23 -5.56 12.35
CA ALA A 40 -3.92 -6.06 12.73
C ALA A 40 -3.69 -5.80 14.23
N LEU A 41 -2.92 -6.70 14.85
CA LEU A 41 -2.43 -6.58 16.21
C LEU A 41 -0.91 -6.55 16.16
N ALA A 42 -0.30 -5.64 16.91
CA ALA A 42 1.15 -5.52 16.99
C ALA A 42 1.57 -5.26 18.44
N ALA A 43 2.57 -5.99 18.91
CA ALA A 43 3.27 -5.62 20.14
C ALA A 43 4.29 -4.52 19.79
N PRO A 44 4.26 -3.35 20.46
CA PRO A 44 5.25 -2.31 20.22
C PRO A 44 6.61 -2.71 20.79
N ARG A 45 7.68 -2.17 20.21
CA ARG A 45 9.02 -2.23 20.81
C ARG A 45 9.09 -1.21 21.94
N VAL A 46 9.42 -1.65 23.14
CA VAL A 46 9.57 -0.75 24.28
C VAL A 46 11.00 -0.24 24.31
N LYS A 47 11.18 1.08 24.44
CA LYS A 47 12.45 1.76 24.65
C LYS A 47 12.39 2.51 25.97
N LEU A 48 13.14 2.06 26.96
CA LEU A 48 13.28 2.75 28.24
C LEU A 48 14.32 3.86 28.15
N MET A 49 14.35 4.75 29.15
CA MET A 49 15.30 5.86 29.22
C MET A 49 16.76 5.41 29.23
N ASP A 50 17.05 4.28 29.87
CA ASP A 50 18.41 3.76 30.05
C ASP A 50 18.93 2.99 28.82
N ASP A 51 18.04 2.66 27.87
CA ASP A 51 18.38 1.89 26.67
C ASP A 51 18.79 2.81 25.52
N PRO A 52 19.89 2.51 24.79
CA PRO A 52 20.26 3.30 23.63
C PRO A 52 19.23 3.13 22.50
N TYR A 53 18.79 4.25 21.90
CA TYR A 53 17.85 4.21 20.80
C TYR A 53 18.41 3.46 19.58
N GLN A 54 17.58 2.58 19.02
CA GLN A 54 17.85 1.87 17.77
C GLN A 54 16.68 2.09 16.83
N ARG A 55 16.94 2.71 15.68
CA ARG A 55 15.92 2.93 14.65
C ARG A 55 15.25 1.59 14.30
N PRO A 56 13.92 1.49 14.40
CA PRO A 56 13.25 0.22 14.16
C PRO A 56 13.15 -0.07 12.66
N GLU A 57 13.12 -1.37 12.33
CA GLU A 57 12.82 -1.84 10.99
C GLU A 57 11.31 -2.01 10.78
N LEU A 58 10.87 -1.87 9.53
CA LEU A 58 9.49 -2.17 9.14
C LEU A 58 9.20 -3.66 9.28
N GLN A 59 8.06 -3.98 9.88
CA GLN A 59 7.60 -5.35 10.10
C GLN A 59 6.25 -5.60 9.42
N PHE A 60 6.01 -6.85 9.04
CA PHE A 60 4.76 -7.31 8.46
C PHE A 60 3.81 -7.81 9.55
N PHE A 61 2.64 -7.21 9.65
CA PHE A 61 1.58 -7.62 10.57
C PHE A 61 0.38 -8.16 9.76
N PRO A 62 -0.08 -9.39 10.04
CA PRO A 62 -1.18 -9.98 9.28
C PRO A 62 -2.49 -9.22 9.53
N LEU A 63 -3.14 -8.81 8.44
CA LEU A 63 -4.45 -8.18 8.47
C LEU A 63 -5.53 -9.24 8.35
N ARG A 64 -6.47 -9.28 9.31
CA ARG A 64 -7.56 -10.27 9.34
C ARG A 64 -8.93 -9.60 9.38
N LYS A 65 -9.90 -10.16 8.66
CA LYS A 65 -11.32 -9.77 8.71
C LYS A 65 -12.14 -10.96 9.20
N GLY A 66 -12.35 -11.01 10.52
CA GLY A 66 -12.84 -12.21 11.19
C GLY A 66 -11.86 -13.37 10.98
N PRO A 67 -12.32 -14.55 10.52
CA PRO A 67 -11.42 -15.69 10.27
C PRO A 67 -10.60 -15.57 8.98
N ARG A 68 -10.94 -14.64 8.08
CA ARG A 68 -10.33 -14.53 6.75
C ARG A 68 -9.07 -13.66 6.78
N THR A 69 -8.04 -14.10 6.08
CA THR A 69 -6.87 -13.26 5.75
C THR A 69 -7.29 -12.16 4.79
N ALA A 70 -6.99 -10.91 5.13
CA ALA A 70 -7.35 -9.71 4.37
C ALA A 70 -6.13 -8.99 3.76
N GLY A 71 -4.91 -9.34 4.17
CA GLY A 71 -3.67 -8.75 3.67
C GLY A 71 -2.58 -8.71 4.75
N GLU A 72 -1.63 -7.80 4.60
CA GLU A 72 -0.56 -7.52 5.56
C GLU A 72 -0.36 -6.00 5.68
N LEU A 73 -0.14 -5.52 6.90
CA LEU A 73 0.24 -4.16 7.23
C LEU A 73 1.76 -4.11 7.40
N ILE A 74 2.42 -3.17 6.72
CA ILE A 74 3.85 -2.90 6.92
C ILE A 74 3.96 -1.67 7.82
N ALA A 75 4.45 -1.85 9.05
CA ALA A 75 4.54 -0.78 10.03
C ALA A 75 5.65 -1.06 11.06
N THR A 76 5.92 -0.07 11.91
CA THR A 76 6.66 -0.25 13.16
C THR A 76 5.91 0.50 14.25
N PHE A 77 5.93 -0.04 15.47
CA PHE A 77 5.30 0.56 16.64
C PHE A 77 6.33 0.58 17.76
N GLU A 78 6.53 1.75 18.36
CA GLU A 78 7.46 1.94 19.47
C GLU A 78 6.71 2.57 20.64
N LEU A 79 7.04 2.12 21.84
CA LEU A 79 6.61 2.70 23.10
C LEU A 79 7.86 3.24 23.81
N ILE A 80 8.00 4.56 23.80
CA ILE A 80 9.21 5.26 24.25
C ILE A 80 8.93 5.91 25.60
N GLU A 81 9.74 5.60 26.61
CA GLU A 81 9.71 6.29 27.90
C GLU A 81 10.19 7.75 27.71
N LEU A 82 9.43 8.70 28.25
CA LEU A 82 9.79 10.12 28.21
C LEU A 82 10.82 10.45 29.29
N ASP A 83 11.64 11.46 29.02
CA ASP A 83 12.57 12.03 29.99
C ASP A 83 11.83 13.00 30.91
N TYR A 84 11.77 12.64 32.20
CA TYR A 84 11.17 13.43 33.28
C TYR A 84 12.19 14.23 34.10
N SER A 85 13.47 14.25 33.71
CA SER A 85 14.52 15.00 34.43
C SER A 85 14.36 16.52 34.31
N GLY A 86 13.62 16.99 33.29
CA GLY A 86 13.30 18.40 33.07
C GLY A 86 12.31 18.97 34.09
N ARG A 87 12.42 20.27 34.40
CA ARG A 87 11.60 20.96 35.42
C ARG A 87 10.17 21.33 34.98
N LEU A 88 9.84 21.20 33.70
CA LEU A 88 8.61 21.76 33.11
C LEU A 88 7.70 20.67 32.54
N GLU A 89 8.16 19.98 31.49
CA GLU A 89 7.35 19.01 30.74
C GLU A 89 8.20 17.77 30.39
N PRO A 90 7.60 16.57 30.39
CA PRO A 90 8.26 15.36 29.91
C PRO A 90 8.65 15.55 28.44
N SER A 91 9.87 15.16 28.09
CA SER A 91 10.41 15.33 26.74
C SER A 91 10.82 14.00 26.11
N VAL A 92 10.88 13.95 24.79
CA VAL A 92 11.41 12.77 24.09
C VAL A 92 12.93 12.67 24.37
N PRO A 93 13.46 11.47 24.68
CA PRO A 93 14.89 11.31 24.96
C PRO A 93 15.76 11.82 23.81
N SER A 94 16.90 12.44 24.13
CA SER A 94 17.73 13.17 23.15
C SER A 94 18.35 12.31 22.04
N ASP A 95 18.45 11.01 22.27
CA ASP A 95 18.97 9.99 21.35
C ASP A 95 17.90 9.45 20.37
N VAL A 96 16.62 9.79 20.57
CA VAL A 96 15.51 9.34 19.72
C VAL A 96 15.35 10.27 18.53
N GLU A 97 15.17 9.70 17.34
CA GLU A 97 14.90 10.45 16.11
C GLU A 97 13.52 10.10 15.53
N PRO A 98 12.74 11.06 15.00
CA PRO A 98 13.02 12.51 14.97
C PRO A 98 12.63 13.21 16.29
N GLN A 99 13.42 14.21 16.70
CA GLN A 99 13.12 15.05 17.87
C GLN A 99 11.98 16.05 17.62
N ASP A 100 11.83 16.51 16.38
CA ASP A 100 10.71 17.35 15.99
C ASP A 100 9.53 16.49 15.53
N LEU A 101 8.50 16.41 16.39
CA LEU A 101 7.27 15.69 16.12
C LEU A 101 6.20 16.55 15.43
N THR A 102 6.42 17.86 15.28
CA THR A 102 5.48 18.80 14.66
C THR A 102 5.01 18.34 13.28
N PRO A 103 5.89 17.85 12.39
CA PRO A 103 5.48 17.33 11.08
C PRO A 103 4.53 16.13 11.18
N LEU A 104 4.62 15.31 12.24
CA LEU A 104 3.74 14.16 12.45
C LEU A 104 2.36 14.57 12.99
N VAL A 105 2.26 15.74 13.63
CA VAL A 105 1.02 16.28 14.21
C VAL A 105 0.23 17.07 13.17
N GLU A 106 0.89 17.93 12.37
CA GLU A 106 0.25 18.77 11.36
C GLU A 106 -0.44 17.97 10.24
N HIS A 107 0.13 16.81 9.88
CA HIS A 107 -0.35 15.98 8.76
C HIS A 107 -1.48 15.00 9.11
N LEU A 108 -1.98 15.01 10.35
CA LEU A 108 -3.23 14.34 10.74
C LEU A 108 -4.44 14.87 9.93
N SER A 109 -4.26 15.98 9.20
CA SER A 109 -5.24 16.62 8.32
C SER A 109 -5.36 16.02 6.91
N GLY A 110 -4.70 14.89 6.61
CA GLY A 110 -5.25 13.98 5.59
C GLY A 110 -4.28 13.25 4.66
N ARG A 111 -2.98 13.58 4.60
CA ARG A 111 -1.99 12.85 3.78
C ARG A 111 -0.59 12.94 4.37
N LEU A 112 -0.06 11.83 4.88
CA LEU A 112 1.37 11.74 5.24
C LEU A 112 2.18 11.42 3.98
N SER A 113 3.23 12.20 3.71
CA SER A 113 4.21 11.83 2.69
C SER A 113 5.10 10.70 3.23
N LEU A 114 5.35 9.67 2.41
CA LEU A 114 6.27 8.61 2.79
C LEU A 114 7.71 9.17 2.88
N PRO A 115 8.44 8.90 3.98
CA PRO A 115 9.87 9.19 4.07
C PRO A 115 10.62 8.59 2.88
N PRO A 116 11.74 9.20 2.43
CA PRO A 116 12.51 8.71 1.29
C PRO A 116 12.89 7.22 1.41
N ASP A 117 13.26 6.78 2.61
CA ASP A 117 13.75 5.43 2.90
C ASP A 117 12.70 4.33 2.71
N VAL A 118 11.42 4.68 2.85
CA VAL A 118 10.29 3.74 2.68
C VAL A 118 9.46 4.06 1.44
N ARG A 119 9.88 5.06 0.65
CA ARG A 119 9.22 5.40 -0.60
C ARG A 119 9.44 4.26 -1.58
N PRO A 120 8.38 3.65 -2.11
CA PRO A 120 8.55 2.53 -3.00
C PRO A 120 9.18 3.00 -4.32
N VAL A 121 10.14 2.23 -4.80
CA VAL A 121 10.85 2.57 -6.04
C VAL A 121 9.90 2.36 -7.22
N LEU A 122 9.62 3.45 -7.92
CA LEU A 122 8.91 3.42 -9.18
C LEU A 122 9.88 2.95 -10.27
N ARG A 123 9.52 1.89 -10.99
CA ARG A 123 10.28 1.46 -12.16
C ARG A 123 9.40 1.45 -13.39
N GLU A 124 10.00 1.83 -14.51
CA GLU A 124 9.39 1.71 -15.82
C GLU A 124 9.42 0.26 -16.27
N PHE A 125 8.28 -0.21 -16.77
CA PHE A 125 8.13 -1.51 -17.38
C PHE A 125 7.59 -1.32 -18.79
N ARG A 126 8.26 -1.94 -19.76
CA ARG A 126 7.75 -2.08 -21.12
C ARG A 126 6.83 -3.29 -21.16
N VAL A 127 5.56 -3.06 -21.45
CA VAL A 127 4.58 -4.11 -21.71
C VAL A 127 4.45 -4.24 -23.22
N GLU A 128 4.79 -5.41 -23.74
CA GLU A 128 4.59 -5.75 -25.14
C GLU A 128 3.26 -6.47 -25.31
N VAL A 129 2.51 -6.05 -26.32
CA VAL A 129 1.17 -6.54 -26.62
C VAL A 129 1.21 -7.13 -28.02
N LEU A 130 0.83 -8.40 -28.10
CA LEU A 130 0.74 -9.15 -29.35
C LEU A 130 -0.72 -9.18 -29.84
N PHE A 131 -1.02 -8.40 -30.88
CA PHE A 131 -2.31 -8.42 -31.56
C PHE A 131 -2.30 -9.48 -32.65
N TRP A 132 -2.79 -10.68 -32.34
CA TRP A 132 -2.82 -11.78 -33.33
C TRP A 132 -4.03 -11.67 -34.25
N GLY A 133 -5.25 -11.69 -33.70
CA GLY A 133 -6.47 -11.65 -34.49
C GLY A 133 -7.72 -11.83 -33.63
N LEU A 134 -8.87 -11.52 -34.21
CA LEU A 134 -10.17 -11.56 -33.55
C LEU A 134 -10.96 -12.80 -33.98
N ARG A 135 -11.78 -13.38 -33.10
CA ARG A 135 -12.66 -14.52 -33.42
C ARG A 135 -13.95 -14.39 -32.64
N GLY A 136 -15.05 -14.83 -33.24
CA GLY A 136 -16.35 -14.88 -32.57
C GLY A 136 -16.92 -13.51 -32.16
N LEU A 137 -16.62 -12.43 -32.90
CA LEU A 137 -17.27 -11.14 -32.66
C LEU A 137 -18.79 -11.23 -32.89
N GLY A 138 -19.55 -10.78 -31.91
CA GLY A 138 -21.01 -10.67 -32.00
C GLY A 138 -21.46 -9.44 -32.78
N ARG A 139 -22.76 -9.38 -33.09
CA ARG A 139 -23.37 -8.21 -33.74
C ARG A 139 -23.47 -7.03 -32.78
N VAL A 140 -23.27 -5.83 -33.30
CA VAL A 140 -23.42 -4.57 -32.55
C VAL A 140 -24.60 -3.80 -33.16
N HIS A 141 -25.59 -3.43 -32.34
CA HIS A 141 -26.83 -2.78 -32.83
C HIS A 141 -27.52 -3.54 -33.98
N LEU A 142 -27.54 -4.88 -33.92
CA LEU A 142 -28.05 -5.79 -34.97
C LEU A 142 -27.22 -5.83 -36.27
N PHE A 143 -26.13 -5.05 -36.38
CA PHE A 143 -25.21 -5.06 -37.52
C PHE A 143 -24.01 -5.97 -37.29
N GLU A 144 -23.52 -6.58 -38.36
CA GLU A 144 -22.29 -7.38 -38.34
C GLU A 144 -21.05 -6.47 -38.34
N VAL A 145 -19.99 -6.92 -37.68
CA VAL A 145 -18.77 -6.15 -37.50
C VAL A 145 -17.85 -6.37 -38.70
N GLU A 146 -17.58 -5.31 -39.46
CA GLU A 146 -16.69 -5.36 -40.63
C GLU A 146 -15.27 -4.88 -40.31
N GLN A 147 -15.13 -3.74 -39.63
CA GLN A 147 -13.83 -3.06 -39.44
C GLN A 147 -13.49 -2.83 -37.96
N PRO A 148 -13.20 -3.89 -37.19
CA PRO A 148 -12.92 -3.76 -35.77
C PRO A 148 -11.51 -3.24 -35.48
N GLN A 149 -11.36 -2.57 -34.34
CA GLN A 149 -10.09 -2.14 -33.75
C GLN A 149 -10.03 -2.60 -32.28
N VAL A 150 -8.86 -3.01 -31.81
CA VAL A 150 -8.62 -3.33 -30.40
C VAL A 150 -7.95 -2.16 -29.71
N VAL A 151 -8.52 -1.77 -28.57
CA VAL A 151 -7.97 -0.75 -27.69
C VAL A 151 -7.70 -1.39 -26.34
N LEU A 152 -6.47 -1.32 -25.88
CA LEU A 152 -6.06 -1.78 -24.55
C LEU A 152 -5.63 -0.58 -23.72
N GLU A 153 -6.19 -0.46 -22.51
CA GLU A 153 -5.77 0.55 -21.53
C GLU A 153 -5.14 -0.13 -20.31
N VAL A 154 -3.91 0.25 -19.98
CA VAL A 154 -3.16 -0.25 -18.82
C VAL A 154 -2.62 0.94 -18.05
N ALA A 155 -3.05 1.09 -16.79
CA ALA A 155 -2.60 2.17 -15.90
C ALA A 155 -2.72 3.58 -16.52
N GLY A 156 -3.83 3.86 -17.21
CA GLY A 156 -4.07 5.14 -17.89
C GLY A 156 -3.27 5.37 -19.17
N ARG A 157 -2.51 4.37 -19.63
CA ARG A 157 -1.84 4.36 -20.93
C ARG A 157 -2.64 3.50 -21.90
N ARG A 158 -2.85 4.01 -23.11
CA ARG A 158 -3.62 3.33 -24.15
C ARG A 158 -2.70 2.85 -25.26
N VAL A 159 -2.94 1.64 -25.75
CA VAL A 159 -2.32 1.09 -26.95
C VAL A 159 -3.43 0.57 -27.85
N GLU A 160 -3.28 0.80 -29.15
CA GLU A 160 -4.30 0.46 -30.15
C GLU A 160 -3.69 -0.45 -31.20
N SER A 161 -4.49 -1.39 -31.70
CA SER A 161 -4.21 -2.08 -32.95
C SER A 161 -4.52 -1.16 -34.14
N GLU A 162 -4.11 -1.58 -35.32
CA GLU A 162 -4.72 -1.10 -36.56
C GLU A 162 -6.22 -1.44 -36.60
N VAL A 163 -6.96 -0.73 -37.45
CA VAL A 163 -8.33 -1.09 -37.79
C VAL A 163 -8.28 -2.19 -38.85
N LEU A 164 -8.92 -3.34 -38.59
CA LEU A 164 -9.00 -4.41 -39.57
C LEU A 164 -9.80 -3.94 -40.79
N ALA A 165 -9.27 -4.19 -42.00
CA ALA A 165 -9.92 -3.79 -43.24
C ALA A 165 -11.21 -4.58 -43.53
N SER A 166 -11.20 -5.89 -43.21
CA SER A 166 -12.38 -6.75 -43.22
C SER A 166 -12.19 -7.92 -42.25
N TYR A 167 -13.02 -7.96 -41.22
CA TYR A 167 -13.05 -9.05 -40.25
C TYR A 167 -13.52 -10.38 -40.87
N ARG A 168 -14.40 -10.34 -41.89
CA ARG A 168 -14.89 -11.56 -42.54
C ARG A 168 -13.83 -12.24 -43.39
N GLU A 169 -13.05 -11.44 -44.12
CA GLU A 169 -12.06 -11.97 -45.06
C GLU A 169 -10.76 -12.31 -44.35
N ASN A 170 -10.26 -11.41 -43.49
CA ASN A 170 -9.03 -11.61 -42.75
C ASN A 170 -9.14 -11.06 -41.33
N PRO A 171 -9.44 -11.91 -40.34
CA PRO A 171 -9.60 -11.48 -38.95
C PRO A 171 -8.26 -11.29 -38.20
N ASN A 172 -7.12 -11.35 -38.88
CA ASN A 172 -5.79 -11.20 -38.26
C ASN A 172 -5.18 -9.82 -38.53
N PHE A 173 -4.48 -9.29 -37.54
CA PHE A 173 -3.72 -8.04 -37.67
C PHE A 173 -2.40 -8.30 -38.40
N THR A 174 -1.95 -7.32 -39.16
CA THR A 174 -0.64 -7.25 -39.80
C THR A 174 0.41 -6.63 -38.86
N GLU A 175 0.03 -5.64 -38.07
CA GLU A 175 0.88 -5.04 -37.04
C GLU A 175 0.76 -5.78 -35.71
N LEU A 176 1.56 -6.84 -35.58
CA LEU A 176 1.42 -7.77 -34.46
C LEU A 176 1.90 -7.22 -33.12
N VAL A 177 2.98 -6.43 -33.08
CA VAL A 177 3.61 -6.03 -31.82
C VAL A 177 3.49 -4.53 -31.61
N ARG A 178 2.82 -4.16 -30.52
CA ARG A 178 2.87 -2.81 -29.95
C ARG A 178 3.42 -2.87 -28.54
N HIS A 179 3.86 -1.74 -28.02
CA HIS A 179 4.34 -1.66 -26.66
C HIS A 179 3.83 -0.40 -25.98
N LEU A 180 3.74 -0.46 -24.66
CA LEU A 180 3.45 0.69 -23.82
C LEU A 180 4.35 0.65 -22.58
N THR A 181 4.76 1.82 -22.12
CA THR A 181 5.56 1.96 -20.90
C THR A 181 4.66 2.33 -19.75
N VAL A 182 4.62 1.50 -18.72
CA VAL A 182 3.92 1.78 -17.47
C VAL A 182 4.92 1.95 -16.33
N VAL A 183 4.62 2.89 -15.44
CA VAL A 183 5.35 3.04 -14.19
C VAL A 183 4.62 2.22 -13.14
N ARG A 184 5.30 1.25 -12.54
CA ARG A 184 4.72 0.43 -11.46
C ARG A 184 5.58 0.51 -10.21
N MET A 185 4.89 0.58 -9.10
CA MET A 185 5.46 0.47 -7.76
C MET A 185 6.05 -0.94 -7.56
N TRP A 186 7.35 -1.03 -7.32
CA TRP A 186 7.94 -2.26 -6.80
C TRP A 186 7.50 -2.44 -5.35
N VAL A 187 6.53 -3.31 -5.12
CA VAL A 187 6.21 -3.83 -3.80
C VAL A 187 6.79 -5.23 -3.74
N TRP A 188 7.46 -5.60 -2.65
CA TRP A 188 7.81 -6.99 -2.34
C TRP A 188 6.51 -7.80 -2.17
N SER A 189 5.87 -8.14 -3.28
CA SER A 189 4.75 -9.07 -3.30
C SER A 189 5.37 -10.46 -3.43
N ARG A 190 5.37 -11.23 -2.34
CA ARG A 190 5.29 -12.69 -2.49
C ARG A 190 3.99 -12.94 -3.23
N LYS A 191 4.07 -13.10 -4.56
CA LYS A 191 2.93 -13.50 -5.38
C LYS A 191 2.56 -14.94 -5.03
N CYS A 192 1.74 -15.13 -4.00
CA CYS A 192 0.96 -16.35 -3.86
C CYS A 192 -0.15 -16.31 -4.93
N TRP A 193 0.11 -16.93 -6.07
CA TRP A 193 -0.96 -17.29 -7.00
C TRP A 193 -1.65 -18.55 -6.45
N THR A 194 -2.78 -18.40 -5.79
CA THR A 194 -3.73 -19.50 -5.70
C THR A 194 -4.61 -19.46 -6.96
N LYS A 195 -4.37 -20.42 -7.86
CA LYS A 195 -5.37 -20.76 -8.89
C LYS A 195 -6.64 -21.21 -8.17
N LYS A 196 -7.77 -20.59 -8.49
CA LYS A 196 -9.07 -21.25 -8.37
C LYS A 196 -9.25 -22.19 -9.55
#